data_AF-A0A0C9TQM7-F1
#
_entry.id   AF-A0A0C9TQM7-F1
#
_cell.length_a   1.000
_cell.length_b   1.000
_cell.length_c   1.000
_cell.angle_alpha   90.00
_cell.angle_beta   90.00
_cell.angle_gamma   90.00
#
_symmetry.space_group_name_H-M   'P 1'
#
loop_
_entity.id
_entity.type
_entity.pdbx_description
1 polymer ?
#
loop_
_entity_poly.entity_id
_entity_poly.type
_entity_poly.pdbx_seq_one_letter_code
_entity_poly.pdbx_strand_id
1 'polypeptide(L)'
;MPSLDVVLEALSRAQITVADLIISLLTSHQYKEDYLVVDLIQRSADIFDAFLQPAESRDKFKKCSLHLLNKVYLQEIQTLASEDSGSHFGASHTSTKQLEDFSLEEMVETMRARAPYWFSLLGMIL
;
A
#
# COMPACT_ATOMS: atom_id res chain seq x y z
N MET A 1 14.81 6.77 -30.64
CA MET A 1 14.39 5.77 -29.63
C MET A 1 14.57 4.41 -30.28
N PRO A 2 15.19 3.40 -29.64
CA PRO A 2 15.05 2.03 -30.13
C PRO A 2 13.56 1.75 -30.31
N SER A 3 13.16 1.12 -31.42
CA SER A 3 11.75 0.82 -31.61
C SER A 3 11.31 -0.10 -30.48
N LEU A 4 10.11 0.14 -29.94
CA LEU A 4 9.49 -0.74 -28.94
C LEU A 4 9.53 -2.20 -29.40
N ASP A 5 9.43 -2.41 -30.71
CA ASP A 5 9.55 -3.71 -31.38
C ASP A 5 10.86 -4.43 -31.07
N VAL A 6 12.02 -3.75 -31.03
CA VAL A 6 13.30 -4.37 -30.67
C VAL A 6 13.29 -4.88 -29.23
N VAL A 7 12.70 -4.11 -28.31
CA VAL A 7 12.60 -4.49 -26.90
C VAL A 7 11.67 -5.68 -26.74
N LEU A 8 10.50 -5.65 -27.40
CA LEU A 8 9.54 -6.75 -27.38
C LEU A 8 10.10 -8.03 -28.01
N GLU A 9 10.88 -7.90 -29.10
CA GLU A 9 11.55 -9.03 -29.73
C GLU A 9 12.61 -9.64 -28.82
N ALA A 10 13.41 -8.80 -28.13
CA ALA A 10 14.40 -9.28 -27.17
C ALA A 10 13.74 -10.04 -26.01
N LEU A 11 12.63 -9.54 -25.47
CA LEU A 11 11.84 -10.22 -24.43
C LEU A 11 11.27 -11.55 -24.93
N SER A 12 10.72 -11.56 -26.15
CA SER A 12 10.20 -12.78 -26.78
C SER A 12 11.29 -13.84 -26.97
N ARG A 13 12.47 -13.46 -27.46
CA ARG A 13 13.63 -14.35 -27.61
C ARG A 13 14.13 -14.90 -26.28
N ALA A 14 14.09 -14.08 -25.23
CA ALA A 14 14.46 -14.47 -23.87
C ALA A 14 13.36 -15.28 -23.15
N GLN A 15 12.17 -15.42 -23.74
CA GLN A 15 10.98 -16.03 -23.11
C GLN A 15 10.58 -15.36 -21.79
N ILE A 16 10.79 -14.04 -21.70
CA ILE A 16 10.45 -13.24 -20.53
C ILE A 16 9.20 -12.42 -20.86
N THR A 17 8.14 -12.54 -20.05
CA THR A 17 6.99 -11.65 -20.21
C THR A 17 7.30 -10.26 -19.64
N VAL A 18 6.58 -9.24 -20.10
CA VAL A 18 6.71 -7.88 -19.54
C VAL A 18 6.38 -7.88 -18.04
N ALA A 19 5.43 -8.70 -17.60
CA ALA A 19 5.09 -8.84 -16.19
C ALA A 19 6.26 -9.45 -15.39
N ASP A 20 6.88 -10.52 -15.89
CA ASP A 20 8.03 -11.15 -15.23
C ASP A 20 9.23 -10.20 -15.13
N LEU A 21 9.47 -9.39 -16.17
CA LEU A 21 10.49 -8.35 -16.14
C LEU A 21 10.20 -7.34 -15.03
N ILE A 22 8.99 -6.76 -15.00
CA ILE A 22 8.59 -5.75 -14.00
C ILE A 22 8.71 -6.33 -12.58
N ILE A 23 8.20 -7.54 -12.35
CA ILE A 23 8.27 -8.21 -11.05
C ILE A 23 9.73 -8.45 -10.66
N SER A 24 10.58 -8.92 -11.58
CA SER A 24 11.99 -9.18 -11.30
C SER A 24 12.76 -7.90 -10.97
N LEU A 25 12.49 -6.81 -11.70
CA LEU A 25 13.08 -5.50 -11.45
C LEU A 25 12.69 -4.94 -10.07
N LEU A 26 11.42 -5.11 -9.66
CA LEU A 26 10.92 -4.57 -8.39
C LEU A 26 11.28 -5.42 -7.16
N THR A 27 11.53 -6.73 -7.34
CA THR A 27 11.76 -7.67 -6.22
C THR A 27 13.22 -8.05 -6.03
N SER A 28 14.06 -7.94 -7.06
CA SER A 28 15.48 -8.28 -6.95
C SER A 28 16.29 -7.14 -6.32
N HIS A 29 16.99 -7.45 -5.23
CA HIS A 29 17.90 -6.52 -4.56
C HIS A 29 19.04 -6.02 -5.46
N GLN A 30 19.40 -6.78 -6.49
CA GLN A 30 20.48 -6.43 -7.41
C GLN A 30 20.22 -5.14 -8.20
N TYR A 31 18.95 -4.80 -8.46
CA TYR A 31 18.58 -3.66 -9.31
C TYR A 31 18.04 -2.47 -8.52
N LYS A 32 18.12 -2.48 -7.18
CA LYS A 32 17.50 -1.45 -6.33
C LYS A 32 17.93 -0.01 -6.67
N GLU A 33 19.19 0.17 -7.06
CA GLU A 33 19.76 1.47 -7.41
C GLU A 33 19.87 1.68 -8.93
N ASP A 34 19.39 0.73 -9.73
CA ASP A 34 19.36 0.87 -11.17
C ASP A 34 18.36 1.98 -11.56
N TYR A 35 18.78 2.86 -12.47
CA TYR A 35 17.99 4.01 -12.87
C TYR A 35 16.62 3.62 -13.45
N LEU A 36 16.51 2.44 -14.07
CA LEU A 36 15.25 1.92 -14.61
C LEU A 36 14.28 1.53 -13.49
N VAL A 37 14.78 0.98 -12.39
CA VAL A 37 13.95 0.64 -11.22
C VAL A 37 13.50 1.90 -10.49
N VAL A 38 14.40 2.88 -10.35
CA VAL A 38 14.07 4.18 -9.76
C VAL A 38 12.99 4.89 -10.59
N ASP A 39 13.15 4.96 -11.92
CA ASP A 39 12.15 5.53 -12.83
C ASP A 39 10.81 4.78 -12.73
N LEU A 40 10.83 3.43 -12.77
CA LEU A 40 9.63 2.60 -12.66
C LEU A 40 8.85 2.87 -11.36
N ILE A 41 9.55 3.03 -10.23
CA ILE A 41 8.94 3.35 -8.94
C ILE A 41 8.37 4.79 -8.94
N GLN A 42 9.14 5.76 -9.45
CA GLN A 42 8.70 7.15 -9.53
C GLN A 42 7.48 7.34 -10.43
N ARG A 43 7.38 6.54 -11.51
CA ARG A 43 6.27 6.56 -12.47
C ARG A 43 5.12 5.60 -12.10
N SER A 44 5.16 4.97 -10.92
CA SER A 44 4.15 3.97 -10.52
C SER A 44 2.71 4.49 -10.56
N ALA A 45 2.47 5.74 -10.14
CA ALA A 45 1.16 6.38 -10.23
C ALA A 45 0.66 6.48 -11.68
N ASP A 46 1.49 6.97 -12.59
CA ASP A 46 1.15 7.07 -14.02
C ASP A 46 0.88 5.69 -14.64
N ILE A 47 1.61 4.66 -14.22
CA ILE A 47 1.42 3.28 -14.66
C ILE A 47 0.08 2.74 -14.16
N PHE A 48 -0.28 3.01 -12.90
CA PHE A 48 -1.59 2.66 -12.36
C PHE A 48 -2.73 3.39 -13.08
N ASP A 49 -2.54 4.67 -13.40
CA ASP A 49 -3.49 5.45 -14.19
C ASP A 49 -3.63 4.90 -15.62
N ALA A 50 -2.55 4.39 -16.20
CA ALA A 50 -2.59 3.72 -17.49
C ALA A 50 -3.45 2.44 -17.47
N PHE A 51 -3.41 1.66 -16.38
CA PHE A 51 -4.30 0.50 -16.21
C PHE A 51 -5.79 0.88 -16.13
N LEU A 52 -6.08 2.10 -15.69
CA LEU A 52 -7.45 2.63 -15.60
C LEU A 52 -8.00 3.12 -16.95
N GLN A 53 -7.16 3.40 -17.96
CA GLN A 53 -7.65 3.93 -19.25
C GLN A 53 -8.48 2.91 -20.03
N PRO A 54 -7.98 1.70 -20.38
CA PRO A 54 -8.76 0.74 -21.14
C PRO A 54 -9.90 0.11 -20.30
N ALA A 55 -11.08 -0.05 -20.89
CA ALA A 55 -12.25 -0.62 -20.18
C ALA A 55 -11.99 -2.06 -19.68
N GLU A 56 -11.29 -2.89 -20.48
CA GLU A 56 -11.02 -4.29 -20.13
C GLU A 56 -10.06 -4.44 -18.94
N SER A 57 -9.02 -3.59 -18.88
CA SER A 57 -8.05 -3.61 -17.78
C SER A 57 -8.58 -2.93 -16.52
N ARG A 58 -9.44 -1.92 -16.67
CA ARG A 58 -9.97 -1.11 -15.56
C ARG A 58 -10.67 -1.94 -14.49
N ASP A 59 -11.55 -2.87 -14.87
CA ASP A 59 -12.29 -3.68 -13.90
C ASP A 59 -11.41 -4.70 -13.19
N LYS A 60 -10.49 -5.33 -13.94
CA LYS A 60 -9.47 -6.24 -13.37
C LYS A 60 -8.58 -5.49 -12.38
N PHE A 61 -8.12 -4.29 -12.75
CA PHE A 61 -7.26 -3.45 -11.93
C PHE A 61 -7.97 -2.94 -10.68
N LYS A 62 -9.23 -2.48 -10.78
CA LYS A 62 -10.04 -2.06 -9.63
C LYS A 62 -10.21 -3.19 -8.61
N LYS A 63 -10.55 -4.40 -9.08
CA LYS A 63 -10.70 -5.58 -8.20
C LYS A 63 -9.38 -5.94 -7.50
N CYS A 64 -8.27 -5.95 -8.24
CA CYS A 64 -6.95 -6.21 -7.68
C CYS A 64 -6.54 -5.15 -6.64
N SER A 65 -6.73 -3.87 -6.97
CA SER A 65 -6.40 -2.74 -6.09
C SER A 65 -7.21 -2.77 -4.80
N LEU A 66 -8.51 -3.07 -4.88
CA LEU A 66 -9.35 -3.24 -3.69
C LEU A 66 -8.84 -4.37 -2.80
N HIS A 67 -8.44 -5.50 -3.37
CA HIS A 67 -7.88 -6.61 -2.61
C HIS A 67 -6.58 -6.22 -1.89
N LEU A 68 -5.70 -5.45 -2.54
CA LEU A 68 -4.47 -4.95 -1.94
C LEU A 68 -4.74 -3.95 -0.80
N LEU A 69 -5.61 -2.97 -1.03
CA LEU A 69 -5.99 -1.99 -0.02
C LEU A 69 -6.65 -2.65 1.19
N ASN A 70 -7.53 -3.64 0.97
CA ASN A 70 -8.14 -4.39 2.06
C ASN A 70 -7.11 -5.09 2.95
N LYS A 71 -5.99 -5.57 2.40
CA LYS A 71 -4.91 -6.15 3.21
C LYS A 71 -4.25 -5.09 4.10
N VAL A 72 -3.96 -3.92 3.54
CA VAL A 72 -3.36 -2.79 4.28
C VAL A 72 -4.29 -2.37 5.41
N TYR A 73 -5.56 -2.11 5.11
CA TYR A 73 -6.55 -1.72 6.13
C TYR A 73 -6.74 -2.80 7.20
N LEU A 74 -6.80 -4.07 6.81
CA LEU A 74 -6.93 -5.17 7.78
C LEU A 74 -5.72 -5.23 8.72
N GLN A 75 -4.50 -5.07 8.20
CA GLN A 75 -3.29 -5.05 9.02
C GLN A 75 -3.29 -3.88 10.00
N GLU A 76 -3.69 -2.69 9.55
CA GLU A 76 -3.79 -1.51 10.42
C GLU A 76 -4.87 -1.66 11.49
N ILE A 77 -6.06 -2.18 11.13
CA ILE A 77 -7.14 -2.46 12.09
C ILE A 77 -6.68 -3.50 13.12
N GLN A 78 -6.00 -4.56 12.70
CA GLN A 78 -5.42 -5.55 13.61
C GLN A 78 -4.38 -4.93 14.54
N THR A 79 -3.56 -4.01 14.02
CA THR A 79 -2.58 -3.26 14.82
C THR A 79 -3.27 -2.40 15.88
N LEU A 80 -4.36 -1.71 15.52
CA LEU A 80 -5.16 -0.95 16.49
C LEU A 80 -5.85 -1.83 17.53
N ALA A 81 -6.32 -3.01 17.14
CA ALA A 81 -7.00 -3.94 18.03
C ALA A 81 -6.04 -4.74 18.93
N SER A 82 -4.73 -4.73 18.65
CA SER A 82 -3.73 -5.45 19.45
C SER A 82 -3.61 -4.90 20.87
N GLU A 83 -3.31 -5.74 21.86
CA GLU A 83 -3.16 -5.33 23.27
C GLU A 83 -2.06 -4.27 23.45
N ASP A 84 -1.00 -4.39 22.67
CA ASP A 84 0.14 -3.46 22.63
C ASP A 84 -0.22 -2.06 22.09
N SER A 85 -1.43 -1.89 21.54
CA SER A 85 -1.90 -0.61 21.04
C SER A 85 -2.27 0.36 22.17
N GLY A 86 -2.38 -0.09 23.42
CA GLY A 86 -2.73 0.79 24.55
C GLY A 86 -4.10 1.46 24.44
N SER A 87 -4.89 1.13 23.40
CA SER A 87 -6.27 1.62 23.19
C SER A 87 -7.31 0.78 23.95
N HIS A 88 -6.87 -0.20 24.74
CA HIS A 88 -7.74 -1.03 25.59
C HIS A 88 -8.06 -0.29 26.88
N PHE A 89 -8.92 0.72 26.79
CA PHE A 89 -9.48 1.36 27.97
C PHE A 89 -10.56 0.47 28.58
N GLY A 90 -10.15 -0.52 29.38
CA GLY A 90 -11.06 -1.37 30.12
C GLY A 90 -11.62 -0.65 31.33
N ALA A 91 -12.83 -0.09 31.22
CA ALA A 91 -13.50 0.65 32.31
C ALA A 91 -13.60 -0.12 33.65
N SER A 92 -13.45 -1.44 33.64
CA SER A 92 -13.45 -2.30 34.83
C SER A 92 -12.11 -2.44 35.56
N HIS A 93 -10.98 -2.06 34.94
CA HIS A 93 -9.63 -2.22 35.50
C HIS A 93 -8.82 -0.92 35.56
N THR A 94 -9.36 0.19 35.08
CA THR A 94 -8.67 1.49 35.10
C THR A 94 -8.72 2.12 36.49
N SER A 95 -7.56 2.52 37.01
CA SER A 95 -7.49 3.30 38.25
C SER A 95 -7.97 4.74 38.04
N THR A 96 -8.44 5.41 39.09
CA THR A 96 -8.88 6.82 39.03
C THR A 96 -7.80 7.74 38.47
N LYS A 97 -6.52 7.48 38.82
CA LYS A 97 -5.38 8.25 38.30
C LYS A 97 -5.18 8.08 36.79
N GLN A 98 -5.31 6.86 36.28
CA GLN A 98 -5.23 6.62 34.82
C GLN A 98 -6.40 7.25 34.05
N LEU A 99 -7.55 7.43 34.69
CA LEU A 99 -8.67 8.17 34.11
C LEU A 99 -8.40 9.69 34.10
N GLU A 100 -7.78 10.23 35.14
CA GLU A 100 -7.37 11.65 35.21
C GLU A 100 -6.26 11.97 34.19
N ASP A 101 -5.33 11.05 33.99
CA ASP A 101 -4.21 11.20 33.04
C ASP A 101 -4.61 10.82 31.58
N PHE A 102 -5.86 10.39 31.34
CA PHE A 102 -6.31 10.00 30.00
C PHE A 102 -6.56 11.21 29.11
N SER A 103 -5.89 11.25 27.94
CA SER A 103 -6.20 12.19 26.86
C SER A 103 -6.77 11.44 25.66
N LEU A 104 -7.98 11.84 25.26
CA LEU A 104 -8.60 11.35 24.04
C LEU A 104 -7.79 11.79 22.81
N GLU A 105 -7.24 13.01 22.84
CA GLU A 105 -6.43 13.58 21.79
C GLU A 105 -5.16 12.75 21.58
N GLU A 106 -4.43 12.42 22.65
CA GLU A 106 -3.23 11.58 22.58
C GLU A 106 -3.56 10.17 22.06
N MET A 107 -4.69 9.60 22.48
CA MET A 107 -5.17 8.31 21.97
C MET A 107 -5.44 8.37 20.46
N VAL A 108 -6.17 9.39 19.99
CA VAL A 108 -6.49 9.56 18.56
C VAL A 108 -5.23 9.77 17.73
N GLU A 109 -4.28 10.58 18.17
CA GLU A 109 -3.01 10.77 17.46
C GLU A 109 -2.20 9.47 17.41
N THR A 110 -2.16 8.71 18.51
CA THR A 110 -1.49 7.41 18.57
C THR A 110 -2.15 6.39 17.61
N MET A 111 -3.48 6.35 17.58
CA MET A 111 -4.22 5.49 16.65
C MET A 111 -3.98 5.91 15.20
N ARG A 112 -4.00 7.20 14.89
CA ARG A 112 -3.72 7.72 13.55
C ARG A 112 -2.30 7.39 13.09
N ALA A 113 -1.31 7.50 13.98
CA ALA A 113 0.07 7.14 13.68
C ALA A 113 0.25 5.65 13.37
N ARG A 114 -0.56 4.78 13.97
CA ARG A 114 -0.52 3.32 13.78
C ARG A 114 -1.38 2.79 12.63
N ALA A 115 -2.38 3.57 12.21
CA ALA A 115 -3.30 3.20 11.14
C ALA A 115 -3.55 4.36 10.15
N PRO A 116 -2.51 4.98 9.59
CA PRO A 116 -2.64 6.18 8.77
C PRO A 116 -3.55 5.98 7.55
N TYR A 117 -3.50 4.82 6.88
CA TYR A 117 -4.29 4.60 5.67
C TYR A 117 -5.77 4.39 5.98
N TRP A 118 -6.08 3.69 7.08
CA TRP A 118 -7.43 3.53 7.60
C TRP A 118 -8.05 4.87 7.99
N PHE A 119 -7.30 5.71 8.71
CA PHE A 119 -7.78 7.05 9.05
C PHE A 119 -7.93 7.96 7.83
N SER A 120 -7.06 7.82 6.82
CA SER A 120 -7.24 8.51 5.54
C SER A 120 -8.54 8.07 4.84
N LEU A 121 -8.89 6.77 4.90
CA LEU A 121 -10.16 6.28 4.36
C LEU A 121 -11.36 6.86 5.13
N LEU A 122 -11.30 6.83 6.47
CA LEU A 122 -12.35 7.42 7.32
C LEU A 122 -12.58 8.90 6.99
N GLY A 123 -11.51 9.69 6.82
CA GLY A 123 -11.60 11.10 6.46
C GLY A 123 -12.16 11.37 5.06
N MET A 124 -12.25 10.36 4.19
CA MET A 124 -12.93 10.49 2.90
C MET A 124 -14.44 10.18 2.97
N ILE A 125 -14.89 9.45 3.99
CA ILE A 125 -16.28 8.95 4.08
C ILE A 125 -17.10 9.52 5.25
N LEU A 126 -16.45 10.11 6.25
CA LEU A 126 -17.05 10.78 7.41
C LEU A 126 -16.89 12.29 7.28
#